data_AF-A0A1V3JQD4-F1
#
_entry.id   AF-A0A1V3JQD4-F1
#
_cell.length_a   1.000
_cell.length_b   1.000
_cell.length_c   1.000
_cell.angle_alpha   90.00
_cell.angle_beta   90.00
_cell.angle_gamma   90.00
#
_symmetry.space_group_name_H-M   'P 1'
#
loop_
_entity.id
_entity.type
_entity.pdbx_description
1 polymer ?
#
loop_
_entity_poly.entity_id
_entity_poly.type
_entity_poly.pdbx_seq_one_letter_code
_entity_poly.pdbx_strand_id
1 'polypeptide(L)'
;MKRLIGLTCLLFSSSILAVGSIESGNYQPFDIIADDYSMNDKPAFTFSFGKSKNDFFLFTAQCSIFDKKSHKTSTKGKRIPDISLEYHNTLTNQYMISESKFDDYINLEFFIKDKTFIFIFDGQLYDTSSNSLYKVLPQNVVLNAKEMREIRDGCKKR
;
A
#
# COMPACT_ATOMS: atom_id res chain seq x y z
N MET A 1 -13.15 31.67 -56.79
CA MET A 1 -13.38 31.18 -55.42
C MET A 1 -12.85 29.75 -55.29
N LYS A 2 -11.76 29.52 -54.56
CA LYS A 2 -11.34 28.18 -54.10
C LYS A 2 -10.88 28.32 -52.65
N ARG A 3 -11.65 27.74 -51.72
CA ARG A 3 -11.32 27.71 -50.29
C ARG A 3 -10.39 26.52 -50.05
N LEU A 4 -9.18 26.80 -49.58
CA LEU A 4 -8.29 25.78 -49.02
C LEU A 4 -8.78 25.51 -47.59
N ILE A 5 -9.31 24.33 -47.33
CA ILE A 5 -9.59 23.85 -45.98
C ILE A 5 -8.34 23.09 -45.54
N GLY A 6 -7.51 23.74 -44.72
CA GLY A 6 -6.36 23.11 -44.10
C GLY A 6 -6.82 22.09 -43.08
N LEU A 7 -6.50 20.82 -43.32
CA LEU A 7 -6.73 19.72 -42.40
C LEU A 7 -5.59 19.71 -41.37
N THR A 8 -5.80 20.31 -40.20
CA THR A 8 -4.90 20.15 -39.06
C THR A 8 -5.11 18.77 -38.44
N CYS A 9 -4.22 17.82 -38.75
CA CYS A 9 -4.12 16.55 -38.03
C CYS A 9 -3.57 16.83 -36.62
N LEU A 10 -4.45 16.83 -35.61
CA LEU A 10 -4.06 16.68 -34.22
C LEU A 10 -3.61 15.23 -34.01
N LEU A 11 -2.30 15.00 -33.98
CA LEU A 11 -1.73 13.75 -33.51
C LEU A 11 -1.93 13.70 -31.98
N PHE A 12 -3.05 13.13 -31.54
CA PHE A 12 -3.17 12.68 -30.17
C PHE A 12 -2.24 11.48 -30.00
N SER A 13 -1.03 11.76 -29.50
CA SER A 13 -0.16 10.75 -28.90
C SER A 13 -0.89 10.18 -27.68
N SER A 14 -1.67 9.12 -27.89
CA SER A 14 -2.04 8.21 -26.81
C SER A 14 -0.78 7.43 -26.45
N SER A 15 0.11 8.04 -25.67
CA SER A 15 1.11 7.30 -24.91
C SER A 15 0.34 6.42 -23.94
N ILE A 16 0.13 5.17 -24.34
CA ILE A 16 -0.35 4.10 -23.49
C ILE A 16 0.70 4.01 -22.38
N LEU A 17 0.38 4.55 -21.19
CA LEU A 17 1.12 4.22 -19.98
C LEU A 17 1.08 2.70 -19.90
N ALA A 18 2.23 2.04 -20.09
CA ALA A 18 2.35 0.63 -19.74
C ALA A 18 2.12 0.56 -18.22
N VAL A 19 0.89 0.24 -17.82
CA VAL A 19 0.54 0.05 -16.41
C VAL A 19 1.23 -1.24 -15.98
N GLY A 20 2.44 -1.12 -15.43
CA GLY A 20 3.13 -2.25 -14.85
C GLY A 20 2.32 -2.82 -13.68
N SER A 21 2.45 -4.13 -13.45
CA SER A 21 1.87 -4.80 -12.29
C SER A 21 2.95 -5.26 -11.33
N ILE A 22 2.69 -5.13 -10.03
CA ILE A 22 3.37 -5.92 -9.01
C ILE A 22 2.52 -7.16 -8.76
N GLU A 23 3.09 -8.32 -9.08
CA GLU A 23 2.41 -9.61 -8.98
C GLU A 23 2.08 -10.00 -7.54
N SER A 24 1.06 -10.83 -7.37
CA SER A 24 0.61 -11.30 -6.06
C SER A 24 1.70 -12.05 -5.29
N GLY A 25 1.71 -11.88 -3.98
CA GLY A 25 2.69 -12.49 -3.09
C GLY A 25 2.09 -13.01 -1.78
N ASN A 26 2.85 -13.88 -1.11
CA ASN A 26 2.55 -14.38 0.25
C ASN A 26 3.79 -14.20 1.10
N TYR A 27 3.66 -13.50 2.22
CA TYR A 27 4.78 -13.08 3.04
C TYR A 27 4.53 -13.25 4.53
N GLN A 28 5.64 -13.36 5.25
CA GLN A 28 5.70 -13.02 6.67
C GLN A 28 6.42 -11.68 6.80
N PRO A 29 6.07 -10.85 7.80
CA PRO A 29 6.84 -9.66 8.06
C PRO A 29 8.25 -10.04 8.51
N PHE A 30 9.24 -9.26 8.12
CA PHE A 30 10.61 -9.43 8.61
C PHE A 30 11.04 -8.32 9.56
N ASP A 31 10.22 -7.27 9.69
CA ASP A 31 10.42 -6.19 10.66
C ASP A 31 9.06 -5.61 11.08
N ILE A 32 8.92 -5.27 12.35
CA ILE A 32 7.72 -4.69 12.96
C ILE A 32 8.16 -3.58 13.91
N ILE A 33 7.61 -2.39 13.71
CA ILE A 33 7.81 -1.20 14.54
C ILE A 33 6.43 -0.81 15.06
N ALA A 34 6.22 -0.89 16.37
CA ALA A 34 4.92 -0.63 17.00
C ALA A 34 4.95 0.56 17.97
N ASP A 35 5.99 1.39 17.86
CA ASP A 35 6.27 2.55 18.70
C ASP A 35 6.48 3.81 17.84
N ASP A 36 5.73 3.95 16.76
CA ASP A 36 5.80 5.09 15.85
C ASP A 36 4.57 6.00 15.93
N TYR A 37 4.64 7.14 15.23
CA TYR A 37 3.55 8.07 15.00
C TYR A 37 3.36 8.26 13.50
N SER A 38 2.09 8.31 13.07
CA SER A 38 1.76 8.72 11.70
C SER A 38 2.15 10.19 11.47
N MET A 39 2.16 10.63 10.21
CA MET A 39 2.46 12.02 9.84
C MET A 39 1.55 13.08 10.51
N ASN A 40 0.40 12.67 11.04
CA ASN A 40 -0.53 13.52 11.78
C ASN A 40 -0.43 13.34 13.31
N ASP A 41 0.70 12.84 13.80
CA ASP A 41 1.03 12.63 15.22
C ASP A 41 0.07 11.67 15.96
N LYS A 42 -0.55 10.75 15.22
CA LYS A 42 -1.39 9.69 15.80
C LYS A 42 -0.58 8.40 15.98
N PRO A 43 -0.77 7.65 17.07
CA PRO A 43 -0.10 6.37 17.28
C PRO A 43 -0.26 5.45 16.06
N ALA A 44 0.85 4.91 15.59
CA ALA A 44 0.90 4.05 14.42
C ALA A 44 1.85 2.88 14.65
N PHE A 45 1.68 1.87 13.82
CA PHE A 45 2.63 0.79 13.69
C PHE A 45 2.97 0.61 12.21
N THR A 46 4.14 0.05 11.97
CA THR A 46 4.69 -0.22 10.66
C THR A 46 5.22 -1.63 10.63
N PHE A 47 5.10 -2.31 9.51
CA PHE A 47 5.84 -3.55 9.28
C PHE A 47 6.32 -3.65 7.85
N SER A 48 7.46 -4.31 7.68
CA SER A 48 8.07 -4.53 6.37
C SER A 48 7.89 -5.99 5.94
N PHE A 49 7.53 -6.19 4.67
CA PHE A 49 7.31 -7.51 4.09
C PHE A 49 7.66 -7.54 2.61
N GLY A 50 8.09 -8.68 2.07
CA GLY A 50 8.46 -8.76 0.65
C GLY A 50 9.36 -9.94 0.35
N LYS A 51 9.94 -9.96 -0.85
CA LYS A 51 10.84 -11.03 -1.29
C LYS A 51 12.17 -10.99 -0.54
N SER A 52 12.64 -9.79 -0.18
CA SER A 52 13.88 -9.59 0.57
C SER A 52 13.93 -8.19 1.18
N LYS A 53 14.95 -7.90 2.01
CA LYS A 53 15.20 -6.54 2.51
C LYS A 53 15.58 -5.51 1.42
N ASN A 54 15.77 -5.95 0.18
CA ASN A 54 16.06 -5.12 -0.98
C ASN A 54 14.89 -5.02 -1.97
N ASP A 55 13.80 -5.77 -1.75
CA ASP A 55 12.60 -5.81 -2.61
C ASP A 55 11.40 -6.07 -1.69
N PHE A 56 10.83 -4.99 -1.16
CA PHE A 56 9.84 -5.04 -0.09
C PHE A 56 8.83 -3.91 -0.13
N PHE A 57 7.74 -4.15 0.58
CA PHE A 57 6.75 -3.17 0.96
C PHE A 57 6.95 -2.72 2.39
N LEU A 58 6.74 -1.42 2.62
CA LEU A 58 6.62 -0.83 3.95
C LEU A 58 5.15 -0.46 4.15
N PHE A 59 4.48 -1.12 5.08
CA PHE A 59 3.10 -0.82 5.43
C PHE A 59 3.04 -0.11 6.77
N THR A 60 2.34 1.02 6.80
CA THR A 60 2.10 1.80 8.01
C THR A 60 0.60 1.89 8.25
N ALA A 61 0.17 1.73 9.50
CA ALA A 61 -1.22 1.95 9.88
C ALA A 61 -1.34 2.64 11.24
N GLN A 62 -2.34 3.51 11.36
CA GLN A 62 -2.74 4.07 12.63
C GLN A 62 -3.34 2.98 13.52
N CYS A 63 -3.03 3.03 14.81
CA CYS A 63 -3.48 2.07 15.81
C CYS A 63 -5.01 2.00 15.95
N SER A 64 -5.73 3.07 15.59
CA SER A 64 -7.20 3.14 15.55
C SER A 64 -7.84 2.09 14.64
N ILE A 65 -7.08 1.47 13.73
CA ILE A 65 -7.57 0.37 12.91
C ILE A 65 -8.04 -0.84 13.75
N PHE A 66 -7.49 -1.01 14.97
CA PHE A 66 -7.85 -2.07 15.91
C PHE A 66 -9.01 -1.73 16.85
N ASP A 67 -9.41 -0.46 16.97
CA ASP A 67 -10.56 -0.06 17.80
C ASP A 67 -11.87 -0.68 17.30
N LYS A 68 -11.88 -1.08 16.03
CA LYS A 68 -12.96 -1.86 15.43
C LYS A 68 -12.93 -3.26 16.04
N LYS A 69 -13.91 -3.56 16.91
CA LYS A 69 -14.15 -4.88 17.53
C LYS A 69 -14.48 -6.02 16.54
N SER A 70 -14.28 -5.82 15.24
CA SER A 70 -14.64 -6.77 14.20
C SER A 70 -13.50 -7.75 13.92
N HIS A 71 -13.86 -9.02 13.71
CA HIS A 71 -12.94 -10.04 13.21
C HIS A 71 -12.55 -9.84 11.74
N LYS A 72 -13.22 -8.92 11.04
CA LYS A 72 -12.91 -8.48 9.68
C LYS A 72 -12.95 -6.96 9.56
N THR A 73 -11.89 -6.36 9.05
CA THR A 73 -11.82 -4.92 8.73
C THR A 73 -11.49 -4.75 7.25
N SER A 74 -12.15 -3.81 6.57
CA SER A 74 -11.80 -3.44 5.19
C SER A 74 -11.80 -1.92 5.03
N THR A 75 -10.80 -1.40 4.31
CA THR A 75 -10.74 0.00 3.87
C THR A 75 -11.36 0.19 2.48
N LYS A 76 -11.72 -0.89 1.78
CA LYS A 76 -12.28 -0.82 0.42
C LYS A 76 -13.53 0.06 0.37
N GLY A 77 -13.51 1.04 -0.53
CA GLY A 77 -14.60 2.00 -0.71
C GLY A 77 -14.79 2.98 0.45
N LYS A 78 -13.82 3.09 1.38
CA LYS A 78 -13.82 4.06 2.47
C LYS A 78 -12.57 4.92 2.37
N ARG A 79 -12.73 6.24 2.38
CA ARG A 79 -11.61 7.17 2.56
C ARG A 79 -11.14 7.12 4.01
N ILE A 80 -10.22 6.22 4.30
CA ILE A 80 -9.69 6.06 5.65
C ILE A 80 -8.20 6.44 5.58
N PRO A 81 -7.81 7.62 6.09
CA PRO A 81 -6.41 8.05 6.16
C PRO A 81 -5.63 7.31 7.27
N ASP A 82 -5.95 6.03 7.50
CA ASP A 82 -5.38 5.24 8.60
C ASP A 82 -4.28 4.30 8.10
N ILE A 83 -3.99 4.25 6.80
CA ILE A 83 -2.97 3.37 6.22
C ILE A 83 -2.09 4.09 5.20
N SER A 84 -0.88 3.58 5.01
CA SER A 84 0.05 3.92 3.94
C SER A 84 0.76 2.65 3.48
N LEU A 85 0.98 2.50 2.17
CA LEU A 85 1.82 1.47 1.59
C LEU A 85 2.87 2.09 0.68
N GLU A 86 4.12 1.71 0.90
CA GLU A 86 5.24 2.06 0.03
C GLU A 86 5.88 0.78 -0.51
N TYR A 87 6.51 0.88 -1.67
CA TYR A 87 7.31 -0.18 -2.27
C TYR A 87 8.74 0.29 -2.52
N HIS A 88 9.69 -0.54 -2.12
CA HIS A 88 11.12 -0.27 -2.17
C HIS A 88 11.82 -1.43 -2.89
N ASN A 89 12.50 -1.12 -4.00
CA ASN A 89 13.41 -2.04 -4.65
C ASN A 89 14.78 -1.38 -4.84
N THR A 90 15.72 -1.72 -3.96
CA THR A 90 17.06 -1.13 -3.98
C THR A 90 17.93 -1.69 -5.11
N LEU A 91 17.58 -2.87 -5.65
CA LEU A 91 18.31 -3.47 -6.79
C LEU A 91 18.03 -2.71 -8.09
N THR A 92 16.81 -2.22 -8.27
CA THR A 92 16.39 -1.42 -9.43
C THR A 92 16.31 0.08 -9.14
N ASN A 93 16.66 0.51 -7.92
CA ASN A 93 16.51 1.87 -7.42
C ASN A 93 15.09 2.43 -7.63
N GLN A 94 14.10 1.57 -7.40
CA GLN A 94 12.69 1.88 -7.59
C GLN A 94 12.04 2.19 -6.25
N TYR A 95 11.31 3.30 -6.20
CA TYR A 95 10.53 3.72 -5.04
C TYR A 95 9.14 4.12 -5.49
N MET A 96 8.14 3.43 -4.95
CA MET A 96 6.74 3.72 -5.23
C MET A 96 5.99 4.06 -3.95
N ILE A 97 5.10 5.04 -4.07
CA ILE A 97 4.25 5.52 -2.99
C ILE A 97 2.81 5.57 -3.45
N SER A 98 1.88 5.59 -2.52
CA SER A 98 0.50 5.96 -2.86
C SER A 98 0.45 7.38 -3.45
N GLU A 99 -0.30 7.56 -4.54
CA GLU A 99 -0.39 8.84 -5.28
C GLU A 99 -1.01 9.98 -4.43
N SER A 100 -1.77 9.61 -3.40
CA SER A 100 -2.37 10.55 -2.44
C SER A 100 -1.65 10.46 -1.09
N LYS A 101 -1.39 11.62 -0.46
CA LYS A 101 -0.93 11.72 0.95
C LYS A 101 -1.85 11.00 1.94
N PHE A 102 -3.04 10.58 1.51
CA PHE A 102 -4.01 9.77 2.24
C PHE A 102 -4.55 8.69 1.30
N ASP A 103 -4.28 7.40 1.57
CA ASP A 103 -4.53 6.24 0.71
C ASP A 103 -5.98 6.07 0.21
N ASP A 104 -6.33 6.75 -0.89
CA ASP A 104 -7.59 6.51 -1.61
C ASP A 104 -7.45 5.34 -2.62
N TYR A 105 -6.22 4.89 -2.89
CA TYR A 105 -5.90 3.90 -3.93
C TYR A 105 -5.39 2.57 -3.39
N ILE A 106 -5.20 2.44 -2.08
CA ILE A 106 -4.80 1.19 -1.41
C ILE A 106 -5.97 0.63 -0.63
N ASN A 107 -6.27 -0.64 -0.86
CA ASN A 107 -7.23 -1.40 -0.09
C ASN A 107 -6.47 -2.32 0.88
N LEU A 108 -6.94 -2.36 2.11
CA LEU A 108 -6.59 -3.35 3.11
C LEU A 108 -7.83 -4.16 3.44
N GLU A 109 -7.72 -5.48 3.36
CA GLU A 109 -8.58 -6.42 4.07
C GLU A 109 -7.79 -7.09 5.19
N PHE A 110 -8.35 -7.05 6.40
CA PHE A 110 -7.80 -7.71 7.58
C PHE A 110 -8.80 -8.72 8.12
N PHE A 111 -8.37 -9.93 8.43
CA PHE A 111 -9.20 -10.90 9.12
C PHE A 111 -8.38 -11.88 9.97
N ILE A 112 -9.06 -12.50 10.93
CA ILE A 112 -8.46 -13.47 11.87
C ILE A 112 -8.95 -14.86 11.52
N LYS A 113 -8.03 -15.80 11.30
CA LYS A 113 -8.35 -17.21 11.02
C LYS A 113 -7.40 -18.12 11.79
N ASP A 114 -7.92 -19.08 12.56
CA ASP A 114 -7.12 -20.11 13.24
C ASP A 114 -5.95 -19.55 14.08
N LYS A 115 -6.18 -18.43 14.80
CA LYS A 115 -5.17 -17.67 15.59
C LYS A 115 -4.05 -17.02 14.75
N THR A 116 -4.18 -17.01 13.43
CA THR A 116 -3.37 -16.22 12.52
C THR A 116 -4.12 -14.96 12.10
N PHE A 117 -3.35 -13.94 11.77
CA PHE A 117 -3.85 -12.62 11.38
C PHE A 117 -3.41 -12.35 9.96
N ILE A 118 -4.38 -12.20 9.07
CA ILE A 118 -4.13 -12.13 7.63
C ILE A 118 -4.47 -10.72 7.18
N PHE A 119 -3.48 -10.06 6.58
CA PHE A 119 -3.59 -8.77 5.93
C PHE A 119 -3.48 -8.99 4.42
N ILE A 120 -4.42 -8.43 3.67
CA ILE A 120 -4.43 -8.47 2.21
C ILE A 120 -4.40 -7.04 1.70
N PHE A 121 -3.39 -6.71 0.91
CA PHE A 121 -3.20 -5.40 0.31
C PHE A 121 -3.35 -5.48 -1.20
N ASP A 122 -4.15 -4.61 -1.79
CA ASP A 122 -4.18 -4.40 -3.25
C ASP A 122 -4.44 -2.93 -3.56
N GLY A 123 -4.21 -2.52 -4.81
CA GLY A 123 -4.44 -1.12 -5.18
C GLY A 123 -3.53 -0.61 -6.27
N GLN A 124 -3.11 0.63 -6.14
CA GLN A 124 -2.18 1.29 -7.04
C GLN A 124 -1.08 2.03 -6.29
N LEU A 125 0.14 1.98 -6.81
CA LEU A 125 1.28 2.76 -6.35
C LEU A 125 1.84 3.58 -7.51
N TYR A 126 2.27 4.78 -7.22
CA TYR A 126 2.94 5.69 -8.13
C TYR A 126 4.45 5.54 -8.00
N ASP A 127 5.10 5.15 -9.09
CA ASP A 127 6.55 5.08 -9.20
C ASP A 127 7.12 6.47 -9.46
N THR A 128 7.85 6.98 -8.47
CA THR A 128 8.45 8.32 -8.48
C THR A 128 9.57 8.45 -9.51
N SER A 129 10.22 7.34 -9.88
CA SER A 129 11.35 7.31 -10.81
C SER A 129 10.90 7.33 -12.27
N SER A 130 9.85 6.58 -12.58
CA SER A 130 9.31 6.42 -13.93
C SER A 130 8.07 7.28 -14.20
N ASN A 131 7.57 8.02 -13.20
CA ASN A 131 6.36 8.84 -13.27
C ASN A 131 5.15 8.04 -13.81
N SER A 132 4.97 6.82 -13.30
CA SER A 132 3.99 5.86 -13.80
C SER A 132 3.20 5.22 -12.66
N LEU A 133 1.92 4.92 -12.92
CA LEU A 133 1.08 4.18 -11.98
C LEU A 133 1.22 2.68 -12.21
N TYR A 134 1.47 1.95 -11.13
CA TYR A 134 1.56 0.51 -11.08
C TYR A 134 0.36 -0.07 -10.36
N LYS A 135 -0.18 -1.17 -10.90
CA LYS A 135 -1.20 -1.95 -10.22
C LYS A 135 -0.54 -2.90 -9.23
N VAL A 136 -0.95 -2.84 -7.97
CA VAL A 136 -0.56 -3.83 -6.96
C VAL A 136 -1.63 -4.91 -6.93
N LEU A 137 -1.28 -6.11 -7.39
CA LEU A 137 -2.12 -7.29 -7.20
C LEU A 137 -2.11 -7.73 -5.72
N PRO A 138 -3.04 -8.57 -5.26
CA PRO A 138 -3.17 -8.92 -3.84
C PRO A 138 -1.88 -9.45 -3.20
N GLN A 139 -1.43 -8.76 -2.15
CA GLN A 139 -0.30 -9.14 -1.31
C GLN A 139 -0.83 -9.66 0.03
N ASN A 140 -0.55 -10.92 0.34
CA ASN A 140 -0.99 -11.57 1.57
C ASN A 140 0.14 -11.55 2.59
N VAL A 141 -0.10 -11.01 3.78
CA VAL A 141 0.84 -10.99 4.89
C VAL A 141 0.22 -11.69 6.08
N VAL A 142 0.90 -12.72 6.59
CA VAL A 142 0.42 -13.53 7.71
C VAL A 142 1.25 -13.24 8.94
N LEU A 143 0.59 -12.72 9.97
CA LEU A 143 1.16 -12.49 11.30
C LEU A 143 0.73 -13.58 12.26
N ASN A 144 1.67 -14.05 13.06
CA ASN A 144 1.40 -14.94 14.17
C ASN A 144 0.92 -14.17 15.42
N ALA A 145 0.51 -14.92 16.45
CA ALA A 145 -0.02 -14.33 17.67
C ALA A 145 1.01 -13.50 18.47
N LYS A 146 2.31 -13.78 18.32
CA LYS A 146 3.38 -13.02 18.99
C LYS A 146 3.55 -11.65 18.32
N GLU A 147 3.69 -11.63 17.00
CA GLU A 147 3.81 -10.41 16.18
C GLU A 147 2.60 -9.50 16.36
N MET A 148 1.39 -10.06 16.34
CA MET A 148 0.21 -9.24 16.62
C MET A 148 0.10 -8.73 18.05
N ARG A 149 0.67 -9.45 19.02
CA ARG A 149 0.72 -8.97 20.41
C ARG A 149 1.67 -7.78 20.52
N GLU A 150 2.81 -7.84 19.85
CA GLU A 150 3.78 -6.74 19.79
C GLU A 150 3.13 -5.47 19.24
N ILE A 151 2.42 -5.56 18.11
CA ILE A 151 1.67 -4.44 17.54
C ILE A 151 0.63 -3.89 18.52
N ARG A 152 -0.18 -4.78 19.12
CA ARG A 152 -1.26 -4.37 20.04
C ARG A 152 -0.73 -3.71 21.30
N ASP A 153 0.35 -4.25 21.86
CA ASP A 153 0.93 -3.72 23.11
C ASP A 153 1.63 -2.38 22.85
N GLY A 154 2.28 -2.22 21.69
CA GLY A 154 2.79 -0.92 21.24
C GLY A 154 1.69 0.13 21.11
N CYS A 155 0.61 -0.22 20.40
CA CYS A 155 -0.56 0.65 20.24
C CYS A 155 -1.30 1.00 21.55
N LYS A 156 -1.25 0.16 22.58
CA LYS A 156 -1.92 0.39 23.87
C LYS A 156 -1.14 1.28 24.84
N LYS A 157 0.18 1.35 24.69
CA LYS A 157 1.04 2.13 25.59
C LYS A 157 0.95 3.65 25.33
N ARG A 158 0.16 4.08 24.34
CA ARG A 158 0.14 5.45 23.81
C ARG A 158 -1.25 6.05 23.82
#